data_AF-M1DZR0-F1
#
_entry.id   AF-M1DZR0-F1
#
_cell.length_a   1.000
_cell.length_b   1.000
_cell.length_c   1.000
_cell.angle_alpha   90.00
_cell.angle_beta   90.00
_cell.angle_gamma   90.00
#
_symmetry.space_group_name_H-M   'P 1'
#
loop_
_entity.id
_entity.type
_entity.pdbx_description
1 polymer ?
#
loop_
_entity_poly.entity_id
_entity_poly.type
_entity_poly.pdbx_seq_one_letter_code
_entity_poly.pdbx_strand_id
1 'polypeptide(L)'
;MIDISTYKPLEVSSTYDTQAFASMGYVLHDDKWSKKGLVKVKVEQPKGSKISADSASELLKEAGEIKGRLAALEDGMQQLQRPGTRTSKDTSTNVGKLRISMDDNQCEGIKTTNKLIQRVNSLTQEAESSQTELAIAVQTSYSNLSKNVEKSYHQFYQRGT
;
A
#
# COMPACT_ATOMS: atom_id res chain seq x y z
N MET A 1 -45.58 0.68 -21.79
CA MET A 1 -44.45 1.62 -21.57
C MET A 1 -44.80 2.43 -20.34
N ILE A 2 -44.00 2.35 -19.28
CA ILE A 2 -44.28 3.08 -18.02
C ILE A 2 -43.63 4.45 -18.16
N ASP A 3 -44.44 5.50 -18.05
CA ASP A 3 -43.98 6.89 -18.04
C ASP A 3 -43.38 7.20 -16.66
N ILE A 4 -42.07 7.45 -16.64
CA ILE A 4 -41.29 7.77 -15.44
C ILE A 4 -41.05 9.28 -15.29
N SER A 5 -41.62 10.12 -16.17
CA SER A 5 -41.48 11.58 -16.11
C SER A 5 -42.16 12.21 -14.88
N THR A 6 -43.06 11.47 -14.21
CA THR A 6 -43.74 11.91 -12.99
C THR A 6 -42.89 11.71 -11.72
N TYR A 7 -41.78 10.98 -11.79
CA TYR A 7 -40.85 10.85 -10.67
C TYR A 7 -39.97 12.09 -10.58
N LYS A 8 -40.36 13.02 -9.71
CA LYS A 8 -39.46 14.09 -9.26
C LYS A 8 -38.23 13.43 -8.62
N PRO A 9 -36.99 13.83 -8.99
CA PRO A 9 -35.80 13.36 -8.31
C PRO A 9 -35.96 13.64 -6.81
N LEU A 10 -35.94 12.58 -6.00
CA LEU A 10 -35.93 12.72 -4.55
C LEU A 10 -34.67 13.51 -4.21
N GLU A 11 -34.81 14.68 -3.59
CA GLU A 11 -33.68 15.37 -2.99
C GLU A 11 -32.99 14.38 -2.06
N VAL A 12 -31.75 14.02 -2.41
CA VAL A 12 -30.93 13.12 -1.61
C VAL A 12 -30.58 13.87 -0.34
N SER A 13 -31.45 13.78 0.67
CA SER A 13 -31.16 14.31 2.00
C SER A 13 -29.99 13.54 2.61
N SER A 14 -29.22 14.22 3.46
CA SER A 14 -27.94 13.83 4.09
C SER A 14 -27.96 12.53 4.92
N THR A 15 -29.02 11.73 4.84
CA THR A 15 -29.20 10.46 5.54
C THR A 15 -28.60 9.26 4.80
N TYR A 16 -28.13 9.44 3.57
CA TYR A 16 -27.45 8.37 2.86
C TYR A 16 -25.99 8.26 3.29
N ASP A 17 -25.62 7.05 3.72
CA ASP A 17 -24.24 6.69 4.02
C ASP A 17 -23.35 6.98 2.80
N THR A 18 -22.32 7.79 3.02
CA THR A 18 -21.25 8.10 2.06
C THR A 18 -20.70 6.86 1.35
N GLN A 19 -20.71 5.70 2.04
CA GLN A 19 -20.28 4.43 1.50
C GLN A 19 -21.14 3.94 0.32
N ALA A 20 -22.46 4.22 0.32
CA ALA A 20 -23.36 3.80 -0.75
C ALA A 20 -23.10 4.59 -2.04
N PHE A 21 -22.88 5.91 -1.92
CA PHE A 21 -22.59 6.77 -3.06
C PHE A 21 -21.21 6.48 -3.68
N ALA A 22 -20.19 6.27 -2.84
CA ALA A 22 -18.88 5.83 -3.31
C ALA A 22 -18.95 4.50 -4.07
N SER A 23 -19.75 3.54 -3.55
CA SER A 23 -19.95 2.22 -4.18
C SER A 23 -20.64 2.30 -5.55
N MET A 24 -21.45 3.33 -5.79
CA MET A 24 -22.09 3.59 -7.09
C MET A 24 -21.21 4.38 -8.08
N GLY A 25 -19.96 4.69 -7.71
CA GLY A 25 -19.02 5.44 -8.56
C GLY A 25 -19.26 6.95 -8.56
N TYR A 26 -19.90 7.49 -7.53
CA TYR A 26 -19.98 8.93 -7.31
C TYR A 26 -18.79 9.39 -6.47
N VAL A 27 -18.36 10.63 -6.71
CA VAL A 27 -17.30 11.30 -5.96
C VAL A 27 -17.88 12.59 -5.37
N LEU A 28 -17.62 12.83 -4.09
CA LEU A 28 -18.01 14.06 -3.40
C LEU A 28 -16.98 15.15 -3.69
N HIS A 29 -17.42 16.27 -4.25
CA HIS A 29 -16.61 17.47 -4.52
C HIS A 29 -17.43 18.70 -4.14
N ASP A 30 -16.90 19.58 -3.28
CA ASP A 30 -17.60 20.77 -2.76
C ASP A 30 -19.02 20.48 -2.24
N ASP A 31 -19.16 19.47 -1.37
CA ASP A 31 -20.44 18.97 -0.83
C ASP A 31 -21.47 18.54 -1.89
N LYS A 32 -21.04 18.33 -3.13
CA LYS A 32 -21.87 17.84 -4.24
C LYS A 32 -21.35 16.52 -4.77
N TRP A 33 -22.25 15.54 -4.89
CA TRP A 33 -21.94 14.26 -5.52
C TRP A 33 -21.94 14.39 -7.04
N SER A 34 -20.84 14.01 -7.69
CA SER A 34 -20.69 13.96 -9.14
C SER A 34 -20.41 12.54 -9.61
N LYS A 35 -21.06 12.12 -10.71
CA LYS A 35 -20.86 10.78 -11.28
C LYS A 35 -19.54 10.75 -12.03
N LYS A 36 -18.61 9.87 -11.65
CA LYS A 36 -17.31 9.77 -12.33
C LYS A 36 -17.54 9.27 -13.76
N GLY A 37 -17.29 10.13 -14.75
CA GLY A 37 -17.45 9.80 -16.17
C GLY A 37 -16.58 8.62 -16.57
N LEU A 38 -17.14 7.69 -17.34
CA LEU A 38 -16.44 6.56 -17.97
C LEU A 38 -15.40 7.09 -18.96
N VAL A 39 -14.18 7.36 -18.49
CA VAL A 39 -13.04 7.58 -19.37
C VAL A 39 -12.76 6.24 -20.07
N LYS A 40 -13.04 6.18 -21.37
CA LYS A 40 -12.67 5.05 -22.23
C LYS A 40 -11.14 5.06 -22.41
N VAL A 41 -10.41 4.45 -21.49
CA VAL A 41 -8.98 4.17 -21.70
C VAL A 41 -8.86 2.79 -22.33
N LYS A 42 -8.35 2.75 -23.56
CA LYS A 42 -7.92 1.52 -24.23
C LYS A 42 -6.65 1.04 -23.51
N VAL A 43 -6.78 0.07 -22.61
CA VAL A 43 -5.65 -0.48 -21.83
C VAL A 43 -5.13 -1.72 -22.56
N GLU A 44 -3.91 -1.62 -23.10
CA GLU A 44 -3.09 -2.80 -23.35
C GLU A 44 -2.78 -3.48 -22.02
N GLN A 45 -2.97 -4.80 -21.99
CA GLN A 45 -2.82 -5.65 -20.83
C GLN A 45 -1.36 -5.64 -20.33
N PRO A 46 -1.05 -5.12 -19.12
CA PRO A 46 0.28 -5.25 -18.55
C PRO A 46 0.44 -6.65 -17.95
N LYS A 47 1.61 -7.26 -18.19
CA LYS A 47 2.04 -8.50 -17.56
C LYS A 47 2.03 -8.33 -16.04
N GLY A 48 1.30 -9.21 -15.36
CA GLY A 48 1.09 -9.16 -13.91
C GLY A 48 2.40 -9.01 -13.13
N SER A 49 2.46 -7.99 -12.29
CA SER A 49 3.52 -7.84 -11.29
C SER A 49 3.30 -8.88 -10.21
N LYS A 50 4.19 -9.87 -10.16
CA LYS A 50 4.24 -10.84 -9.06
C LYS A 50 4.88 -10.13 -7.88
N ILE A 51 4.08 -9.83 -6.87
CA ILE A 51 4.56 -9.56 -5.51
C ILE A 51 5.49 -10.71 -5.13
N SER A 52 6.81 -10.46 -5.14
CA SER A 52 7.79 -11.48 -4.81
C SER A 52 7.84 -11.63 -3.28
N ALA A 53 7.43 -12.79 -2.78
CA ALA A 53 7.52 -13.16 -1.36
C ALA A 53 8.96 -13.01 -0.80
N ASP A 54 9.97 -12.98 -1.66
CA ASP A 54 11.37 -12.74 -1.29
C ASP A 54 11.63 -11.33 -0.75
N SER A 55 10.82 -10.32 -1.10
CA SER A 55 11.08 -8.95 -0.64
C SER A 55 10.75 -8.74 0.85
N ALA A 56 9.73 -9.42 1.37
CA ALA A 56 9.33 -9.31 2.78
C ALA A 56 10.25 -10.12 3.71
N SER A 57 10.71 -11.29 3.26
CA SER A 57 11.64 -12.14 4.02
C SER A 57 13.02 -11.49 4.14
N GLU A 58 13.49 -10.80 3.09
CA GLU A 58 14.76 -10.07 3.10
C GLU A 58 14.72 -8.85 4.04
N LEU A 59 13.59 -8.13 4.10
CA LEU A 59 13.37 -7.02 5.05
C LEU A 59 13.44 -7.48 6.52
N LEU A 60 12.81 -8.62 6.84
CA LEU A 60 12.83 -9.19 8.19
C LEU A 60 14.25 -9.61 8.61
N LYS A 61 15.04 -10.13 7.67
CA LYS A 61 16.44 -10.50 7.91
C LYS A 61 17.30 -9.28 8.23
N GLU A 62 17.23 -8.21 7.43
CA GLU A 62 17.98 -6.98 7.66
C GLU A 62 17.65 -6.35 9.03
N ALA A 63 16.37 -6.37 9.43
CA ALA A 63 15.94 -5.88 10.75
C ALA A 63 16.53 -6.71 11.91
N GLY A 64 16.62 -8.03 11.74
CA GLY A 64 17.23 -8.92 12.73
C GLY A 64 18.72 -8.66 12.94
N GLU A 65 19.46 -8.39 11.87
CA GLU A 65 20.90 -8.10 11.93
C GLU A 65 21.19 -6.79 12.70
N ILE A 66 20.39 -5.74 12.48
CA ILE A 66 20.50 -4.47 13.23
C ILE A 66 20.27 -4.69 14.72
N LYS A 67 19.22 -5.45 15.07
CA LYS A 67 18.91 -5.75 16.47
C LYS A 67 20.08 -6.44 17.17
N GLY A 68 20.75 -7.37 16.47
CA GLY A 68 21.95 -8.04 16.99
C GLY A 68 23.11 -7.09 17.26
N ARG A 69 23.39 -6.16 16.33
CA ARG A 69 24.48 -5.17 16.49
C ARG A 69 24.22 -4.20 17.64
N LEU A 70 22.97 -3.77 17.84
CA LEU A 70 22.58 -2.90 18.96
C LEU A 70 22.75 -3.58 20.32
N ALA A 71 22.36 -4.85 20.43
CA ALA A 71 22.53 -5.61 21.68
C ALA A 71 24.02 -5.78 22.06
N ALA A 72 24.90 -5.98 21.07
CA ALA A 72 26.34 -6.08 21.31
C ALA A 72 26.95 -4.74 21.79
N LEU A 73 26.48 -3.61 21.25
CA LEU A 73 26.89 -2.28 21.70
C LEU A 73 26.46 -2.02 23.16
N GLU A 74 25.22 -2.38 23.49
CA GLU A 74 24.67 -2.23 24.83
C GLU A 74 25.47 -3.02 25.87
N ASP A 75 25.82 -4.27 25.58
CA ASP A 75 26.68 -5.09 26.45
C ASP A 75 28.07 -4.45 26.64
N GLY A 76 28.69 -3.96 25.56
CA GLY A 76 29.96 -3.24 25.62
C GLY A 76 29.92 -2.00 26.51
N MET A 77 28.82 -1.23 26.47
CA MET A 77 28.63 -0.07 27.35
C MET A 77 28.47 -0.45 28.82
N GLN A 78 27.73 -1.52 29.11
CA GLN A 78 27.56 -2.02 30.48
C GLN A 78 28.89 -2.49 31.09
N GLN A 79 29.76 -3.10 30.28
CA GLN A 79 31.08 -3.55 30.72
C GLN A 79 32.01 -2.39 31.14
N LEU A 80 31.90 -1.18 30.54
CA LEU A 80 32.65 0.00 31.00
C LEU A 80 32.06 0.69 32.23
N GLN A 81 30.76 0.53 32.47
CA GLN A 81 30.12 1.07 33.67
C GLN A 81 30.41 0.24 34.92
N ARG A 82 30.84 -1.03 34.80
CA ARG A 82 31.17 -1.86 35.97
C ARG A 82 32.32 -1.27 36.79
N PRO A 83 32.12 -1.03 38.08
CA PRO A 83 33.19 -0.59 38.97
C PRO A 83 34.11 -1.79 39.27
N GLY A 84 35.30 -1.82 38.65
CA GLY A 84 36.30 -2.87 38.90
C GLY A 84 37.38 -3.04 37.82
N THR A 85 37.18 -2.51 36.60
CA THR A 85 38.08 -2.72 35.45
C THR A 85 38.95 -1.51 35.07
N ARG A 86 39.02 -0.47 35.92
CA ARG A 86 39.55 0.86 35.54
C ARG A 86 41.04 1.03 35.79
N THR A 87 41.85 0.90 34.74
CA THR A 87 43.13 1.62 34.57
C THR A 87 42.89 2.84 33.67
N SER A 88 43.36 4.02 34.09
CA SER A 88 43.01 5.32 33.49
C SER A 88 43.39 5.47 32.00
N LYS A 89 44.40 4.72 31.52
CA LYS A 89 44.91 4.81 30.13
C LYS A 89 44.17 3.88 29.17
N ASP A 90 43.75 2.70 29.65
CA ASP A 90 42.93 1.77 28.88
C ASP A 90 41.49 2.30 28.76
N THR A 91 41.02 3.02 29.78
CA THR A 91 39.68 3.62 29.79
C THR A 91 39.49 4.66 28.67
N SER A 92 40.45 5.58 28.45
CA SER A 92 40.30 6.61 27.40
C SER A 92 40.34 6.01 26.00
N THR A 93 41.22 5.03 25.77
CA THR A 93 41.34 4.31 24.50
C THR A 93 40.08 3.50 24.20
N ASN A 94 39.50 2.83 25.21
CA ASN A 94 38.28 2.05 25.07
C ASN A 94 37.05 2.94 24.82
N VAL A 95 36.96 4.10 25.48
CA VAL A 95 35.90 5.08 25.21
C VAL A 95 36.01 5.65 23.78
N GLY A 96 37.23 5.90 23.28
CA GLY A 96 37.45 6.31 21.90
C GLY A 96 36.98 5.27 20.88
N LYS A 97 37.33 3.99 21.09
CA LYS A 97 36.87 2.87 20.26
C LYS A 97 35.35 2.71 20.28
N LEU A 98 34.73 2.89 21.44
CA LEU A 98 33.27 2.84 21.57
C LEU A 98 32.58 3.98 20.84
N ARG A 99 33.12 5.20 20.91
CA ARG A 99 32.57 6.34 20.17
C ARG A 99 32.61 6.07 18.66
N ILE A 100 33.74 5.57 18.15
CA ILE A 100 33.87 5.20 16.74
C ILE A 100 32.85 4.11 16.38
N SER A 101 32.74 3.05 17.17
CA SER A 101 31.76 1.97 16.92
C SER A 101 30.31 2.46 17.00
N MET A 102 30.01 3.43 17.85
CA MET A 102 28.68 4.05 17.96
C MET A 102 28.37 4.88 16.72
N ASP A 103 29.32 5.71 16.27
CA ASP A 103 29.17 6.53 15.07
C ASP A 103 29.00 5.64 13.81
N ASP A 104 29.78 4.56 13.71
CA ASP A 104 29.67 3.57 12.62
C ASP A 104 28.29 2.87 12.63
N ASN A 105 27.84 2.41 13.80
CA ASN A 105 26.53 1.79 13.95
C ASN A 105 25.39 2.77 13.66
N GLN A 106 25.53 4.04 14.02
CA GLN A 106 24.55 5.08 13.71
C GLN A 106 24.48 5.33 12.20
N CYS A 107 25.64 5.40 11.53
CA CYS A 107 25.72 5.57 10.09
C CYS A 107 25.10 4.38 9.34
N GLU A 108 25.43 3.15 9.72
CA GLU A 108 24.82 1.96 9.15
C GLU A 108 23.32 1.84 9.47
N GLY A 109 22.91 2.20 10.68
CA GLY A 109 21.50 2.23 11.07
C GLY A 109 20.68 3.17 10.20
N ILE A 110 21.19 4.39 9.96
CA ILE A 110 20.57 5.37 9.05
C ILE A 110 20.52 4.83 7.62
N LYS A 111 21.62 4.24 7.13
CA LYS A 111 21.70 3.67 5.78
C LYS A 111 20.68 2.55 5.57
N THR A 112 20.58 1.62 6.51
CA THR A 112 19.63 0.51 6.43
C THR A 112 18.21 1.02 6.56
N THR A 113 17.92 1.94 7.49
CA THR A 113 16.58 2.55 7.61
C THR A 113 16.15 3.24 6.32
N ASN A 114 17.05 3.97 5.66
CA ASN A 114 16.76 4.61 4.37
C ASN A 114 16.46 3.57 3.27
N LYS A 115 17.17 2.44 3.24
CA LYS A 115 16.85 1.34 2.32
C LYS A 115 15.47 0.72 2.61
N LEU A 116 15.14 0.52 3.89
CA LEU A 116 13.82 0.01 4.31
C LEU A 116 12.71 0.96 3.84
N ILE A 117 12.87 2.27 4.06
CA ILE A 117 11.91 3.29 3.62
C ILE A 117 11.72 3.23 2.10
N GLN A 118 12.80 3.13 1.33
CA GLN A 118 12.72 3.02 -0.13
C GLN A 118 11.97 1.76 -0.59
N ARG A 119 12.27 0.60 0.02
CA ARG A 119 11.59 -0.66 -0.29
C ARG A 119 10.11 -0.62 0.08
N VAL A 120 9.77 -0.05 1.24
CA VAL A 120 8.37 0.14 1.67
C VAL A 120 7.62 1.03 0.68
N ASN A 121 8.19 2.17 0.28
CA ASN A 121 7.56 3.06 -0.70
C ASN A 121 7.31 2.36 -2.04
N SER A 122 8.26 1.54 -2.51
CA SER A 122 8.09 0.74 -3.73
C SER A 122 6.95 -0.26 -3.61
N LEU A 123 6.85 -0.96 -2.47
CA LEU A 123 5.77 -1.93 -2.20
C LEU A 123 4.41 -1.22 -2.11
N THR A 124 4.35 -0.05 -1.49
CA THR A 124 3.11 0.76 -1.42
C THR A 124 2.64 1.15 -2.81
N GLN A 125 3.54 1.65 -3.67
CA GLN A 125 3.20 1.99 -5.05
C GLN A 125 2.73 0.77 -5.86
N GLU A 126 3.38 -0.38 -5.69
CA GLU A 126 2.99 -1.62 -6.37
C GLU A 126 1.61 -2.12 -5.90
N ALA A 127 1.31 -2.00 -4.61
CA ALA A 127 0.01 -2.35 -4.04
C ALA A 127 -1.11 -1.44 -4.58
N GLU A 128 -0.88 -0.12 -4.63
CA GLU A 128 -1.81 0.84 -5.21
C GLU A 128 -2.07 0.57 -6.70
N SER A 129 -1.01 0.24 -7.46
CA SER A 129 -1.12 -0.17 -8.87
C SER A 129 -1.96 -1.44 -9.01
N SER A 130 -1.65 -2.47 -8.21
CA SER A 130 -2.36 -3.76 -8.23
C SER A 130 -3.84 -3.61 -7.87
N GLN A 131 -4.16 -2.75 -6.90
CA GLN A 131 -5.54 -2.44 -6.54
C GLN A 131 -6.29 -1.75 -7.68
N THR A 132 -5.62 -0.82 -8.36
CA THR A 132 -6.18 -0.13 -9.53
C THR A 132 -6.43 -1.11 -10.68
N GLU A 133 -5.46 -1.99 -10.97
CA GLU A 133 -5.61 -3.04 -11.98
C GLU A 133 -6.76 -3.99 -11.67
N LEU A 134 -6.88 -4.43 -10.41
CA LEU A 134 -7.97 -5.29 -9.98
C LEU A 134 -9.33 -4.60 -10.15
N ALA A 135 -9.45 -3.33 -9.77
CA ALA A 135 -10.67 -2.56 -9.94
C ALA A 135 -11.06 -2.45 -11.43
N ILE A 136 -10.10 -2.20 -12.32
CA ILE A 136 -10.31 -2.16 -13.76
C ILE A 136 -10.75 -3.54 -14.29
N ALA A 137 -10.10 -4.62 -13.85
CA ALA A 137 -10.41 -5.98 -14.29
C ALA A 137 -11.83 -6.40 -13.87
N VAL A 138 -12.21 -6.10 -12.62
CA VAL A 138 -13.56 -6.35 -12.10
C VAL A 138 -14.60 -5.56 -12.89
N GLN A 139 -14.38 -4.25 -13.07
CA GLN A 139 -15.31 -3.40 -13.83
C GLN A 139 -15.48 -3.88 -15.28
N THR A 140 -14.37 -4.24 -15.92
CA THR A 140 -14.37 -4.77 -17.30
C THR A 140 -15.15 -6.08 -17.38
N SER A 141 -14.95 -6.98 -16.41
CA SER A 141 -15.63 -8.27 -16.36
C SER A 141 -17.14 -8.10 -16.21
N TYR A 142 -17.58 -7.22 -15.30
CA TYR A 142 -19.00 -6.89 -15.13
C TYR A 142 -19.60 -6.26 -16.39
N SER A 143 -18.89 -5.33 -17.04
CA SER A 143 -19.36 -4.72 -18.29
C SER A 143 -19.54 -5.75 -19.40
N ASN A 144 -18.60 -6.69 -19.53
CA ASN A 144 -18.67 -7.75 -20.52
C ASN A 144 -19.81 -8.73 -20.23
N LEU A 145 -19.97 -9.12 -18.96
CA LEU A 145 -21.08 -9.98 -18.53
C LEU A 145 -22.43 -9.34 -18.85
N SER A 146 -22.61 -8.06 -18.49
CA SER A 146 -23.83 -7.31 -18.76
C SER A 146 -24.16 -7.29 -20.26
N LYS A 147 -23.18 -6.98 -21.12
CA LYS A 147 -23.36 -6.98 -22.58
C LYS A 147 -23.73 -8.36 -23.12
N ASN A 148 -23.15 -9.42 -22.56
CA ASN A 148 -23.44 -10.78 -23.00
C ASN A 148 -24.85 -11.21 -22.60
N VAL A 149 -25.30 -10.87 -21.38
CA VAL A 149 -26.68 -11.11 -20.93
C VAL A 149 -27.67 -10.35 -21.81
N GLU A 150 -27.40 -9.08 -22.10
CA GLU A 150 -28.25 -8.25 -22.97
C GLU A 150 -28.37 -8.84 -24.38
N LYS A 151 -27.25 -9.23 -24.98
CA LYS A 151 -27.24 -9.92 -26.29
C LYS A 151 -28.02 -11.23 -26.27
N SER A 152 -27.84 -12.04 -25.23
CA SER A 152 -28.54 -13.31 -25.07
C SER A 152 -30.06 -13.12 -24.98
N TYR A 153 -30.49 -12.11 -24.22
CA TYR A 153 -31.90 -11.74 -24.10
C TYR A 153 -32.51 -11.31 -25.45
N HIS A 154 -31.81 -10.46 -26.20
CA HIS A 154 -32.25 -10.02 -27.53
C HIS A 154 -32.37 -11.19 -28.53
N GLN A 155 -31.42 -12.12 -28.50
CA GLN A 155 -31.46 -13.33 -29.35
C GLN A 155 -32.65 -14.24 -29.01
N PHE A 156 -32.98 -14.38 -27.72
CA PHE A 156 -34.13 -15.18 -27.29
C PHE A 156 -35.44 -14.59 -27.83
N TYR A 157 -35.61 -13.27 -27.69
CA TYR A 157 -36.81 -12.58 -28.19
C TYR A 157 -36.97 -12.66 -29.71
N GLN A 158 -35.88 -12.62 -30.48
CA GLN A 158 -35.93 -12.72 -31.94
C GLN A 158 -36.23 -14.13 -32.47
N ARG A 159 -36.11 -15.18 -31.65
CA ARG A 159 -36.45 -16.58 -32.03
C ARG A 159 -37.88 -16.98 -31.66
N GLY A 160 -38.56 -16.20 -30.81
CA GLY A 160 -39.90 -16.51 -30.31
C GLY A 160 -41.07 -15.93 -31.11
N THR A 161 -40.78 -15.24 -32.22
CA THR A 161 -41.74 -14.66 -33.19
C THR A 161 -41.57 -15.33 -34.55
#